data_AF-A0A812SMA5-F1
#
_entry.id   AF-A0A812SMA5-F1
#
_cell.length_a   1.000
_cell.length_b   1.000
_cell.length_c   1.000
_cell.angle_alpha   90.00
_cell.angle_beta   90.00
_cell.angle_gamma   90.00
#
_symmetry.space_group_name_H-M   'P 1'
#
loop_
_entity.id
_entity.type
_entity.pdbx_description
1 polymer ?
#
loop_
_entity_poly.entity_id
_entity_poly.type
_entity_poly.pdbx_seq_one_letter_code
_entity_poly.pdbx_strand_id
1 'polypeptide(L)'
;MIALGTELHTQAYFEYDAKKSGGVTISHLRFGPKPIHAPYNVRSADYMAIHKQSYVQQYDVTRYLKPNAVCVVNCSWGESELEAQLPAKMRKDLATKQAKLFIIDATKIAGLGKRINMIMQTVFFKLSAVMPYEEAVEMLKKSIKKMYGKKGDKVVNMNIAGVDAAIEGIIAVKIPASWADLSAGEEAASGAARHVAYGKGPRMFPEVQDADQFAKQVQAPCNNLDGNALPVSAFVPGGRVPCGTSQYEKRGIAINAPAAFKDGSRAAIGGGVLDNYQYRVQVSPWDCTGCELCVRICPADALSLKPAAEMIQQEEPNWNFAITLPDRGEEIDKTTVKGSQFQKPYLEFSGACEGCGETPHVKLMTFGDRLVIANATGCSSIWGGSNPSFPYTVNSKGEGPAWANSLFEDNAEFGFGMRKARVEDVGRHSIA
;
A
#
# COMPACT_ATOMS: atom_id res chain seq x y z
N MET A 1 -29.53 -0.81 4.97
CA MET A 1 -30.03 -1.41 6.23
C MET A 1 -30.50 -0.30 7.14
N ILE A 2 -29.62 0.56 7.67
CA ILE A 2 -30.01 1.69 8.54
C ILE A 2 -31.09 2.56 7.89
N ALA A 3 -30.83 3.13 6.70
CA ALA A 3 -31.79 3.98 5.99
C ALA A 3 -33.15 3.32 5.64
N LEU A 4 -33.23 1.98 5.70
CA LEU A 4 -34.48 1.23 5.40
C LEU A 4 -35.14 0.67 6.66
N GLY A 5 -34.38 0.54 7.75
CA GLY A 5 -34.84 -0.05 9.01
C GLY A 5 -35.02 0.98 10.11
N THR A 6 -34.71 2.26 9.86
CA THR A 6 -34.87 3.35 10.82
C THR A 6 -35.30 4.64 10.11
N GLU A 7 -35.85 5.58 10.88
CA GLU A 7 -36.17 6.95 10.42
C GLU A 7 -34.94 7.87 10.39
N LEU A 8 -33.73 7.33 10.51
CA LEU A 8 -32.51 8.14 10.53
C LEU A 8 -32.13 8.57 9.11
N HIS A 9 -31.81 9.86 8.98
CA HIS A 9 -31.07 10.35 7.83
C HIS A 9 -29.68 9.72 7.82
N THR A 10 -29.21 9.32 6.64
CA THR A 10 -27.92 8.66 6.47
C THR A 10 -27.07 9.40 5.44
N GLN A 11 -25.80 9.64 5.76
CA GLN A 11 -24.82 10.20 4.83
C GLN A 11 -23.59 9.28 4.81
N ALA A 12 -23.05 9.05 3.62
CA ALA A 12 -21.81 8.30 3.43
C ALA A 12 -20.89 9.02 2.46
N TYR A 13 -19.60 9.07 2.80
CA TYR A 13 -18.53 9.52 1.92
C TYR A 13 -17.33 8.59 2.08
N PHE A 14 -16.60 8.34 0.99
CA PHE A 14 -15.53 7.36 0.96
C PHE A 14 -14.28 7.99 0.33
N GLU A 15 -13.18 7.96 1.06
CA GLU A 15 -11.87 8.36 0.56
C GLU A 15 -11.12 7.12 0.11
N TYR A 16 -10.65 7.12 -1.14
CA TYR A 16 -9.89 6.04 -1.74
C TYR A 16 -8.48 6.50 -2.07
N ASP A 17 -7.54 5.58 -1.98
CA ASP A 17 -6.15 5.75 -2.38
C ASP A 17 -6.01 5.65 -3.92
N ALA A 18 -4.99 6.31 -4.47
CA ALA A 18 -4.60 6.17 -5.87
C ALA A 18 -3.95 4.81 -6.16
N LYS A 19 -3.40 4.13 -5.14
CA LYS A 19 -2.86 2.77 -5.28
C LYS A 19 -3.97 1.77 -5.59
N LYS A 20 -3.89 1.10 -6.73
CA LYS A 20 -4.93 0.18 -7.22
C LYS A 20 -5.05 -1.12 -6.41
N SER A 21 -3.99 -1.55 -5.75
CA SER A 21 -3.98 -2.72 -4.87
C SER A 21 -3.37 -2.37 -3.52
N GLY A 22 -4.01 -2.81 -2.43
CA GLY A 22 -3.52 -2.61 -1.05
C GLY A 22 -3.50 -1.15 -0.59
N GLY A 23 -4.22 -0.26 -1.26
CA GLY A 23 -4.40 1.13 -0.85
C GLY A 23 -5.29 1.26 0.40
N VAL A 24 -5.17 2.39 1.09
CA VAL A 24 -6.02 2.70 2.25
C VAL A 24 -7.40 3.20 1.80
N THR A 25 -8.43 2.93 2.59
CA THR A 25 -9.78 3.46 2.36
C THR A 25 -10.35 3.95 3.69
N ILE A 26 -10.88 5.17 3.70
CA ILE A 26 -11.50 5.77 4.88
C ILE A 26 -12.97 6.00 4.59
N SER A 27 -13.84 5.39 5.40
CA SER A 27 -15.29 5.52 5.26
C SER A 27 -15.84 6.48 6.30
N HIS A 28 -16.48 7.54 5.83
CA HIS A 28 -17.13 8.57 6.65
C HIS A 28 -18.63 8.35 6.63
N LEU A 29 -19.18 7.86 7.73
CA LEU A 29 -20.60 7.57 7.86
C LEU A 29 -21.22 8.46 8.93
N ARG A 30 -22.41 9.00 8.66
CA ARG A 30 -23.21 9.76 9.61
C ARG A 30 -24.64 9.27 9.60
N PHE A 31 -25.22 9.17 10.78
CA PHE A 31 -26.61 8.77 11.01
C PHE A 31 -27.22 9.72 12.03
N GLY A 32 -28.45 10.19 11.80
CA GLY A 32 -29.10 11.07 12.76
C GLY A 32 -30.57 11.35 12.45
N PRO A 33 -31.36 11.82 13.44
CA PRO A 33 -32.78 12.09 13.27
C PRO A 33 -33.08 13.36 12.47
N LYS A 34 -32.07 14.19 12.19
CA LYS A 34 -32.18 15.43 11.41
C LYS A 34 -31.48 15.28 10.05
N PRO A 35 -31.94 15.99 9.01
CA PRO A 35 -31.22 16.07 7.75
C PRO A 35 -29.74 16.43 7.93
N ILE A 36 -28.85 15.70 7.26
CA ILE A 36 -27.40 15.82 7.43
C ILE A 36 -26.83 16.76 6.36
N HIS A 37 -26.41 17.96 6.78
CA HIS A 37 -25.78 18.97 5.91
C HIS A 37 -24.29 19.14 6.22
N ALA A 38 -23.53 18.04 6.19
CA ALA A 38 -22.10 18.03 6.49
C ALA A 38 -21.28 17.50 5.29
N PRO A 39 -21.08 18.29 4.22
CA PRO A 39 -20.33 17.87 3.03
C PRO A 39 -18.80 17.92 3.26
N TYR A 40 -18.35 17.36 4.38
CA TYR A 40 -16.94 17.29 4.78
C TYR A 40 -16.67 16.00 5.54
N ASN A 41 -15.39 15.60 5.62
CA ASN A 41 -14.95 14.39 6.31
C ASN A 41 -15.29 14.41 7.81
N VAL A 42 -15.53 13.24 8.42
CA VAL A 42 -15.69 13.13 9.86
C VAL A 42 -14.36 13.45 10.53
N ARG A 43 -14.36 14.48 11.39
CA ARG A 43 -13.19 14.88 12.20
C ARG A 43 -13.35 14.57 13.70
N SER A 44 -14.53 14.10 14.09
CA SER A 44 -14.89 13.77 15.46
C SER A 44 -15.86 12.59 15.45
N ALA A 45 -15.31 11.38 15.57
CA ALA A 45 -16.03 10.12 15.41
C ALA A 45 -16.46 9.54 16.76
N ASP A 46 -17.73 9.13 16.84
CA ASP A 46 -18.31 8.40 17.97
C ASP A 46 -17.98 6.90 17.92
N TYR A 47 -17.68 6.39 16.72
CA TYR A 47 -17.25 5.02 16.44
C TYR A 47 -16.11 5.03 15.42
N MET A 48 -15.02 4.32 15.72
CA MET A 48 -13.88 4.13 14.83
C MET A 48 -13.53 2.65 14.73
N ALA A 49 -13.37 2.14 13.51
CA ALA A 49 -12.94 0.77 13.28
C ALA A 49 -11.70 0.72 12.38
N ILE A 50 -10.68 -0.01 12.83
CA ILE A 50 -9.44 -0.25 12.13
C ILE A 50 -9.46 -1.69 11.62
N HIS A 51 -9.78 -1.88 10.34
CA HIS A 51 -9.98 -3.22 9.77
C HIS A 51 -8.68 -3.96 9.41
N LYS A 52 -7.52 -3.28 9.48
CA LYS A 52 -6.22 -3.85 9.16
C LYS A 52 -5.21 -3.50 10.25
N GLN A 53 -4.67 -4.51 10.91
CA GLN A 53 -3.71 -4.38 12.01
C GLN A 53 -2.52 -3.45 11.67
N SER A 54 -1.98 -3.53 10.45
CA SER A 54 -0.82 -2.70 10.05
C SER A 54 -1.08 -1.19 10.14
N TYR A 55 -2.34 -0.75 10.05
CA TYR A 55 -2.69 0.67 10.11
C TYR A 55 -2.51 1.26 11.50
N VAL A 56 -2.56 0.44 12.56
CA VAL A 56 -2.32 0.87 13.95
C VAL A 56 -0.95 1.53 14.09
N GLN A 57 0.07 0.99 13.42
CA GLN A 57 1.44 1.51 13.48
C GLN A 57 1.75 2.54 12.38
N GLN A 58 0.92 2.62 11.33
CA GLN A 58 1.18 3.47 10.16
C GLN A 58 0.46 4.81 10.25
N TYR A 59 -0.74 4.85 10.83
CA TYR A 59 -1.64 6.00 10.76
C TYR A 59 -2.10 6.42 12.15
N ASP A 60 -1.97 7.71 12.45
CA ASP A 60 -2.60 8.31 13.64
C ASP A 60 -4.09 8.55 13.38
N VAL A 61 -4.89 7.48 13.43
CA VAL A 61 -6.35 7.58 13.24
C VAL A 61 -7.06 8.09 14.50
N THR A 62 -6.46 7.90 15.68
CA THR A 62 -7.07 8.28 16.97
C THR A 62 -7.20 9.79 17.17
N ARG A 63 -6.52 10.60 16.36
CA ARG A 63 -6.75 12.05 16.30
C ARG A 63 -8.22 12.44 16.09
N TYR A 64 -8.98 11.64 15.35
CA TYR A 64 -10.39 11.92 15.05
C TYR A 64 -11.37 11.36 16.08
N LEU A 65 -10.89 10.65 17.11
CA LEU A 65 -11.73 10.04 18.12
C LEU A 65 -12.33 11.09 19.08
N LYS A 66 -13.62 11.03 19.37
CA LYS A 66 -14.28 11.81 20.43
C LYS A 66 -14.03 11.21 21.83
N PRO A 67 -14.23 11.98 22.91
CA PRO A 67 -14.36 11.42 24.24
C PRO A 67 -15.46 10.35 24.31
N ASN A 68 -15.23 9.27 25.06
CA ASN A 68 -16.14 8.13 25.27
C ASN A 68 -16.51 7.33 24.01
N ALA A 69 -15.83 7.58 22.88
CA ALA A 69 -16.10 6.90 21.63
C ALA A 69 -15.67 5.42 21.66
N VAL A 70 -16.27 4.63 20.78
CA VAL A 70 -15.90 3.23 20.56
C VAL A 70 -14.74 3.15 19.56
N CYS A 71 -13.69 2.41 19.90
CA CYS A 71 -12.57 2.09 19.01
C CYS A 71 -12.47 0.57 18.86
N VAL A 72 -12.48 0.07 17.62
CA VAL A 72 -12.40 -1.35 17.30
C VAL A 72 -11.16 -1.62 16.46
N VAL A 73 -10.34 -2.60 16.85
CA VAL A 73 -9.16 -3.00 16.08
C VAL A 73 -9.30 -4.46 15.64
N ASN A 74 -9.22 -4.70 14.34
CA ASN A 74 -9.06 -6.05 13.79
C ASN A 74 -7.58 -6.45 13.83
N CYS A 75 -7.21 -7.34 14.74
CA CYS A 75 -5.84 -7.81 14.95
C CYS A 75 -5.82 -9.26 15.46
N SER A 76 -4.68 -9.92 15.27
CA SER A 76 -4.43 -11.26 15.83
C SER A 76 -3.85 -11.23 17.25
N TRP A 77 -3.58 -10.03 17.79
CA TRP A 77 -3.02 -9.82 19.11
C TRP A 77 -4.02 -10.15 20.22
N GLY A 78 -3.54 -10.75 21.31
CA GLY A 78 -4.27 -10.84 22.58
C GLY A 78 -4.13 -9.59 23.44
N GLU A 79 -4.94 -9.48 24.50
CA GLU A 79 -4.91 -8.32 25.42
C GLU A 79 -3.52 -8.04 26.00
N SER A 80 -2.76 -9.09 26.36
CA SER A 80 -1.41 -8.97 26.91
C SER A 80 -0.39 -8.40 25.95
N GLU A 81 -0.63 -8.48 24.65
CA GLU A 81 0.29 -8.00 23.62
C GLU A 81 0.03 -6.54 23.23
N LEU A 82 -1.15 -6.00 23.55
CA LEU A 82 -1.58 -4.68 23.08
C LEU A 82 -0.66 -3.55 23.55
N GLU A 83 -0.15 -3.63 24.78
CA GLU A 83 0.73 -2.59 25.29
C GLU A 83 2.03 -2.45 24.49
N ALA A 84 2.58 -3.57 24.01
CA ALA A 84 3.76 -3.58 23.15
C ALA A 84 3.46 -3.19 21.70
N GLN A 85 2.25 -3.47 21.22
CA GLN A 85 1.89 -3.32 19.80
C GLN A 85 1.25 -1.96 19.48
N LEU A 86 0.50 -1.36 20.41
CA LEU A 86 -0.15 -0.07 20.25
C LEU A 86 0.87 1.08 20.48
N PRO A 87 1.05 2.00 19.51
CA PRO A 87 1.92 3.17 19.69
C PRO A 87 1.53 3.99 20.93
N ALA A 88 2.49 4.59 21.62
CA ALA A 88 2.20 5.32 22.86
C ALA A 88 1.21 6.47 22.65
N LYS A 89 1.29 7.17 21.51
CA LYS A 89 0.30 8.20 21.15
C LYS A 89 -1.13 7.64 21.09
N MET A 90 -1.32 6.49 20.44
CA MET A 90 -2.62 5.83 20.36
C MET A 90 -3.11 5.41 21.76
N ARG A 91 -2.23 4.80 22.57
CA ARG A 91 -2.54 4.43 23.96
C ARG A 91 -3.00 5.63 24.79
N LYS A 92 -2.28 6.75 24.70
CA LYS A 92 -2.63 8.00 25.38
C LYS A 92 -3.93 8.62 24.88
N ASP A 93 -4.14 8.68 23.57
CA ASP A 93 -5.41 9.17 23.00
C ASP A 93 -6.59 8.33 23.51
N LEU A 94 -6.46 7.00 23.53
CA LEU A 94 -7.51 6.10 24.03
C LEU A 94 -7.81 6.34 25.51
N ALA A 95 -6.77 6.50 26.35
CA ALA A 95 -6.93 6.71 27.79
C ALA A 95 -7.47 8.10 28.13
N THR A 96 -6.86 9.17 27.60
CA THR A 96 -7.27 10.56 27.85
C THR A 96 -8.68 10.85 27.35
N LYS A 97 -9.10 10.23 26.24
CA LYS A 97 -10.46 10.35 25.71
C LYS A 97 -11.44 9.36 26.34
N GLN A 98 -11.03 8.53 27.29
CA GLN A 98 -11.88 7.51 27.92
C GLN A 98 -12.58 6.62 26.89
N ALA A 99 -11.86 6.25 25.82
CA ALA A 99 -12.41 5.46 24.74
C ALA A 99 -12.79 4.05 25.21
N LYS A 100 -13.74 3.41 24.52
CA LYS A 100 -14.06 1.99 24.72
C LYS A 100 -13.33 1.20 23.66
N LEU A 101 -12.25 0.52 24.04
CA LEU A 101 -11.42 -0.26 23.13
C LEU A 101 -11.94 -1.71 23.02
N PHE A 102 -12.10 -2.18 21.79
CA PHE A 102 -12.44 -3.56 21.47
C PHE A 102 -11.46 -4.12 20.45
N ILE A 103 -11.12 -5.41 20.58
CA ILE A 103 -10.32 -6.14 19.60
C ILE A 103 -11.08 -7.36 19.09
N ILE A 104 -10.76 -7.78 17.87
CA ILE A 104 -11.31 -8.98 17.25
C ILE A 104 -10.33 -9.54 16.22
N ASP A 105 -10.16 -10.85 16.14
CA ASP A 105 -9.43 -11.49 15.04
C ASP A 105 -10.41 -11.93 13.95
N ALA A 106 -10.90 -10.96 13.17
CA ALA A 106 -11.84 -11.24 12.09
C ALA A 106 -11.21 -12.09 10.99
N THR A 107 -9.89 -12.06 10.85
CA THR A 107 -9.16 -12.86 9.85
C THR A 107 -9.22 -14.35 10.20
N LYS A 108 -8.99 -14.68 11.47
CA LYS A 108 -9.14 -16.05 11.97
C LYS A 108 -10.59 -16.53 11.91
N ILE A 109 -11.56 -15.68 12.30
CA ILE A 109 -12.99 -16.02 12.25
C ILE A 109 -13.47 -16.26 10.82
N ALA A 110 -13.00 -15.47 9.84
CA ALA A 110 -13.35 -15.64 8.43
C ALA A 110 -12.80 -16.95 7.82
N GLY A 111 -11.81 -17.58 8.46
CA GLY A 111 -11.12 -18.76 7.94
C GLY A 111 -10.37 -18.50 6.63
N LEU A 112 -10.15 -19.55 5.83
CA LEU A 112 -9.41 -19.53 4.56
C LEU A 112 -10.02 -18.57 3.49
N GLY A 113 -11.18 -17.97 3.75
CA GLY A 113 -11.93 -17.11 2.84
C GLY A 113 -11.55 -15.61 2.82
N LYS A 114 -10.58 -15.15 3.63
CA LYS A 114 -9.98 -13.79 3.68
C LYS A 114 -10.95 -12.57 3.77
N ARG A 115 -12.26 -12.77 3.77
CA ARG A 115 -13.27 -11.69 3.72
C ARG A 115 -13.80 -11.42 5.13
N ILE A 116 -13.26 -10.38 5.73
CA ILE A 116 -13.67 -9.90 7.07
C ILE A 116 -14.91 -9.00 7.05
N ASN A 117 -15.43 -8.65 5.87
CA ASN A 117 -16.43 -7.59 5.71
C ASN A 117 -17.74 -7.86 6.48
N MET A 118 -18.26 -9.08 6.44
CA MET A 118 -19.49 -9.44 7.17
C MET A 118 -19.27 -9.43 8.69
N ILE A 119 -18.10 -9.87 9.14
CA ILE A 119 -17.71 -9.89 10.56
C ILE A 119 -17.60 -8.46 11.08
N MET A 120 -16.79 -7.62 10.45
CA MET A 120 -16.60 -6.22 10.88
C MET A 120 -17.89 -5.40 10.77
N GLN A 121 -18.77 -5.71 9.80
CA GLN A 121 -20.10 -5.10 9.72
C GLN A 121 -20.98 -5.52 10.90
N THR A 122 -20.92 -6.78 11.34
CA THR A 122 -21.64 -7.26 12.53
C THR A 122 -21.15 -6.55 13.78
N VAL A 123 -19.82 -6.41 13.93
CA VAL A 123 -19.19 -5.68 15.04
C VAL A 123 -19.66 -4.23 15.07
N PHE A 124 -19.73 -3.56 13.91
CA PHE A 124 -20.26 -2.21 13.81
C PHE A 124 -21.70 -2.12 14.32
N PHE A 125 -22.61 -3.00 13.89
CA PHE A 125 -24.00 -2.96 14.38
C PHE A 125 -24.11 -3.24 15.87
N LYS A 126 -23.30 -4.17 16.39
CA LYS A 126 -23.29 -4.50 17.82
C LYS A 126 -22.83 -3.34 18.68
N LEU A 127 -21.75 -2.66 18.28
CA LEU A 127 -21.05 -1.69 19.13
C LEU A 127 -21.44 -0.24 18.87
N SER A 128 -21.92 0.11 17.66
CA SER A 128 -22.40 1.48 17.37
C SER A 128 -23.76 1.79 17.97
N ALA A 129 -24.57 0.76 18.26
CA ALA A 129 -25.96 0.88 18.74
C ALA A 129 -26.83 1.82 17.88
N VAL A 130 -26.53 1.96 16.59
CA VAL A 130 -27.28 2.83 15.66
C VAL A 130 -28.70 2.33 15.38
N MET A 131 -28.95 1.05 15.62
CA MET A 131 -30.26 0.40 15.54
C MET A 131 -30.28 -0.84 16.45
N PRO A 132 -31.47 -1.42 16.76
CA PRO A 132 -31.56 -2.66 17.53
C PRO A 132 -30.74 -3.78 16.89
N TYR A 133 -29.99 -4.50 17.72
CA TYR A 133 -28.99 -5.45 17.23
C TYR A 133 -29.65 -6.66 16.56
N GLU A 134 -30.73 -7.16 17.14
CA GLU A 134 -31.48 -8.32 16.67
C GLU A 134 -32.03 -8.08 15.26
N GLU A 135 -32.61 -6.88 15.03
CA GLU A 135 -33.09 -6.45 13.73
C GLU A 135 -31.94 -6.31 12.72
N ALA A 136 -30.80 -5.73 13.14
CA ALA A 136 -29.64 -5.58 12.27
C ALA A 136 -29.09 -6.93 11.80
N VAL A 137 -29.02 -7.93 12.70
CA VAL A 137 -28.55 -9.29 12.38
C VAL A 137 -29.52 -9.98 11.43
N GLU A 138 -30.83 -9.85 11.65
CA GLU A 138 -31.82 -10.44 10.75
C GLU A 138 -31.69 -9.86 9.34
N MET A 139 -31.60 -8.53 9.22
CA MET A 139 -31.39 -7.84 7.95
C MET A 139 -30.08 -8.26 7.28
N LEU A 140 -29.00 -8.43 8.06
CA LEU A 140 -27.70 -8.86 7.56
C LEU A 140 -27.75 -10.29 7.00
N LYS A 141 -28.34 -11.23 7.75
CA LYS A 141 -28.52 -12.63 7.31
C LYS A 141 -29.40 -12.71 6.04
N LYS A 142 -30.45 -11.88 5.96
CA LYS A 142 -31.29 -11.77 4.75
C LYS A 142 -30.51 -11.20 3.55
N SER A 143 -29.67 -10.19 3.79
CA SER A 143 -28.80 -9.61 2.77
C SER A 143 -27.76 -10.61 2.25
N ILE A 144 -27.14 -11.39 3.14
CA ILE A 144 -26.20 -12.47 2.79
C ILE A 144 -26.87 -13.48 1.85
N LYS A 145 -28.08 -13.96 2.19
CA LYS A 145 -28.85 -14.88 1.33
C LYS A 145 -29.12 -14.27 -0.05
N LYS A 146 -29.52 -13.00 -0.11
CA LYS A 146 -29.79 -12.30 -1.37
C LYS A 146 -28.54 -12.14 -2.24
N MET A 147 -27.41 -11.75 -1.65
CA MET A 147 -26.16 -11.49 -2.38
C MET A 147 -25.44 -12.76 -2.80
N TYR A 148 -25.41 -13.77 -1.94
CA TYR A 148 -24.59 -14.97 -2.12
C TYR A 148 -25.39 -16.24 -2.44
N GLY A 149 -26.73 -16.18 -2.49
CA GLY A 149 -27.56 -17.35 -2.82
C GLY A 149 -27.16 -18.01 -4.15
N LYS A 150 -26.73 -17.20 -5.14
CA LYS A 150 -26.22 -17.72 -6.43
C LYS A 150 -24.89 -18.47 -6.35
N LYS A 151 -24.12 -18.31 -5.25
CA LYS A 151 -22.82 -18.98 -5.03
C LYS A 151 -22.95 -20.29 -4.26
N GLY A 152 -24.17 -20.70 -3.92
CA GLY A 152 -24.47 -21.95 -3.22
C GLY A 152 -24.50 -21.83 -1.70
N ASP A 153 -25.19 -22.78 -1.07
CA ASP A 153 -25.50 -22.75 0.38
C ASP A 153 -24.25 -22.80 1.26
N LYS A 154 -23.17 -23.46 0.81
CA LYS A 154 -21.90 -23.49 1.55
C LYS A 154 -21.35 -22.09 1.80
N VAL A 155 -21.38 -21.21 0.79
CA VAL A 155 -20.89 -19.83 0.92
C VAL A 155 -21.82 -19.02 1.81
N VAL A 156 -23.14 -19.19 1.67
CA VAL A 156 -24.14 -18.50 2.50
C VAL A 156 -23.97 -18.89 3.98
N ASN A 157 -23.93 -20.19 4.27
CA ASN A 157 -23.80 -20.71 5.64
C ASN A 157 -22.47 -20.30 6.28
N MET A 158 -21.38 -20.29 5.51
CA MET A 158 -20.09 -19.81 6.00
C MET A 158 -20.14 -18.34 6.42
N ASN A 159 -20.82 -17.48 5.66
CA ASN A 159 -20.97 -16.07 6.04
C ASN A 159 -21.89 -15.89 7.25
N ILE A 160 -22.99 -16.65 7.34
CA ILE A 160 -23.88 -16.63 8.50
C ILE A 160 -23.14 -17.09 9.76
N ALA A 161 -22.38 -18.17 9.69
CA ALA A 161 -21.57 -18.64 10.81
C ALA A 161 -20.52 -17.59 11.24
N GLY A 162 -19.94 -16.87 10.28
CA GLY A 162 -19.04 -15.74 10.58
C GLY A 162 -19.73 -14.58 11.31
N VAL A 163 -21.00 -14.30 11.01
CA VAL A 163 -21.80 -13.29 11.75
C VAL A 163 -22.03 -13.73 13.19
N ASP A 164 -22.37 -15.00 13.40
CA ASP A 164 -22.64 -15.54 14.73
C ASP A 164 -21.35 -15.60 15.59
N ALA A 165 -20.25 -16.09 15.01
CA ALA A 165 -18.94 -16.14 15.66
C ALA A 165 -18.33 -14.74 15.93
N ALA A 166 -18.73 -13.71 15.18
CA ALA A 166 -18.23 -12.35 15.39
C ALA A 166 -18.56 -11.83 16.80
N ILE A 167 -19.72 -12.19 17.36
CA ILE A 167 -20.18 -11.69 18.66
C ILE A 167 -19.28 -12.23 19.77
N GLU A 168 -19.06 -13.54 19.75
CA GLU A 168 -18.25 -14.25 20.74
C GLU A 168 -16.77 -13.87 20.63
N GLY A 169 -16.33 -13.46 19.44
CA GLY A 169 -14.96 -13.04 19.18
C GLY A 169 -14.63 -11.59 19.56
N ILE A 170 -15.61 -10.77 19.97
CA ILE A 170 -15.34 -9.40 20.43
C ILE A 170 -14.79 -9.44 21.86
N ILE A 171 -13.59 -8.88 22.04
CA ILE A 171 -12.95 -8.76 23.34
C ILE A 171 -12.95 -7.29 23.75
N ALA A 172 -13.55 -6.98 24.89
CA ALA A 172 -13.53 -5.64 25.48
C ALA A 172 -12.25 -5.47 26.28
N VAL A 173 -11.40 -4.52 25.89
CA VAL A 173 -10.08 -4.33 26.50
C VAL A 173 -10.19 -3.29 27.62
N LYS A 174 -9.69 -3.64 28.80
CA LYS A 174 -9.55 -2.68 29.90
C LYS A 174 -8.35 -1.78 29.65
N ILE A 175 -8.60 -0.49 29.44
CA ILE A 175 -7.55 0.50 29.25
C ILE A 175 -6.88 0.79 30.61
N PRO A 176 -5.55 0.58 30.76
CA PRO A 176 -4.82 0.98 31.95
C PRO A 176 -4.81 2.50 32.14
N ALA A 177 -5.02 2.97 33.38
CA ALA A 177 -4.96 4.40 33.69
C ALA A 177 -3.57 5.00 33.40
N SER A 178 -2.50 4.20 33.54
CA SER A 178 -1.12 4.59 33.25
C SER A 178 -0.91 5.05 31.81
N TRP A 179 -1.78 4.67 30.87
CA TRP A 179 -1.66 5.13 29.48
C TRP A 179 -1.95 6.63 29.32
N ALA A 180 -2.69 7.25 30.25
CA ALA A 180 -2.96 8.70 30.19
C ALA A 180 -1.71 9.55 30.49
N ASP A 181 -0.79 9.00 31.30
CA ASP A 181 0.38 9.72 31.83
C ASP A 181 1.65 9.52 30.99
N LEU A 182 1.54 8.88 29.82
CA LEU A 182 2.67 8.68 28.90
C LEU A 182 3.27 10.02 28.48
N SER A 183 4.58 10.16 28.66
CA SER A 183 5.34 11.38 28.36
C SER A 183 5.51 11.60 26.85
N ALA A 184 5.77 12.85 26.44
CA ALA A 184 6.10 13.16 25.05
C ALA A 184 7.38 12.43 24.56
N GLY A 185 8.29 12.08 25.48
CA GLY A 185 9.47 11.27 25.18
C GLY A 185 9.13 9.81 24.86
N GLU A 186 8.12 9.23 25.52
CA GLU A 186 7.61 7.88 25.22
C GLU A 186 6.76 7.85 23.94
N GLU A 187 6.06 8.94 23.61
CA GLU A 187 5.42 9.15 22.30
C GLU A 187 6.44 9.18 21.15
N ALA A 188 7.61 9.79 21.37
CA ALA A 188 8.69 9.79 20.40
C ALA A 188 9.45 8.44 20.34
N ALA A 189 9.70 7.80 21.49
CA ALA A 189 10.50 6.58 21.62
C ALA A 189 9.74 5.28 21.27
N SER A 190 8.42 5.23 21.43
CA SER A 190 7.58 4.10 20.97
C SER A 190 7.36 4.09 19.44
N GLY A 191 8.05 4.97 18.73
CA GLY A 191 7.88 5.19 17.31
C GLY A 191 6.63 6.01 17.04
N ALA A 192 6.78 7.33 16.95
CA ALA A 192 6.05 8.08 15.94
C ALA A 192 6.50 7.60 14.55
N ALA A 193 6.27 6.34 14.21
CA ALA A 193 6.62 5.73 12.93
C ALA A 193 5.64 6.24 11.88
N ARG A 194 5.76 7.53 11.57
CA ARG A 194 5.25 8.16 10.38
C ARG A 194 5.87 7.41 9.19
N HIS A 195 5.13 6.42 8.68
CA HIS A 195 5.42 5.45 7.63
C HIS A 195 6.61 4.54 7.94
N VAL A 196 6.30 3.28 8.28
CA VAL A 196 7.25 2.19 8.58
C VAL A 196 8.31 1.95 7.48
N ALA A 197 8.15 2.49 6.28
CA ALA A 197 9.02 2.23 5.14
C ALA A 197 10.01 3.33 4.77
N TYR A 198 9.75 4.59 5.16
CA TYR A 198 10.70 5.66 4.84
C TYR A 198 12.01 5.41 5.62
N GLY A 199 13.09 5.10 4.89
CA GLY A 199 14.39 4.76 5.49
C GLY A 199 14.70 3.26 5.64
N LYS A 200 13.83 2.33 5.20
CA LYS A 200 14.14 0.89 5.20
C LYS A 200 15.00 0.47 4.01
N GLY A 201 16.10 -0.24 4.27
CA GLY A 201 17.01 -0.82 3.27
C GLY A 201 17.77 0.21 2.40
N PRO A 202 18.72 -0.24 1.56
CA PRO A 202 19.33 0.59 0.54
C PRO A 202 18.34 0.88 -0.62
N ARG A 203 18.76 1.78 -1.51
CA ARG A 203 18.02 2.13 -2.73
C ARG A 203 18.68 1.41 -3.90
N MET A 204 17.90 0.99 -4.89
CA MET A 204 18.48 0.41 -6.12
C MET A 204 19.24 1.50 -6.89
N PHE A 205 18.82 2.77 -6.71
CA PHE A 205 19.42 3.94 -7.32
C PHE A 205 19.56 5.07 -6.28
N PRO A 206 20.55 5.00 -5.39
CA PRO A 206 20.77 6.03 -4.37
C PRO A 206 21.21 7.38 -4.97
N GLU A 207 21.63 7.41 -6.23
CA GLU A 207 22.14 8.60 -6.92
C GLU A 207 21.04 9.55 -7.42
N VAL A 208 19.76 9.20 -7.23
CA VAL A 208 18.65 10.09 -7.62
C VAL A 208 18.68 11.35 -6.75
N GLN A 209 19.17 12.45 -7.32
CA GLN A 209 19.19 13.75 -6.65
C GLN A 209 17.76 14.16 -6.26
N ASP A 210 17.63 14.78 -5.09
CA ASP A 210 16.40 15.31 -4.50
C ASP A 210 15.29 14.31 -4.13
N ALA A 211 15.33 13.06 -4.62
CA ALA A 211 14.30 12.05 -4.32
C ALA A 211 14.23 11.71 -2.82
N ASP A 212 15.36 11.60 -2.13
CA ASP A 212 15.39 11.35 -0.69
C ASP A 212 14.78 12.51 0.10
N GLN A 213 15.15 13.75 -0.24
CA GLN A 213 14.61 14.93 0.42
C GLN A 213 13.11 15.08 0.17
N PHE A 214 12.67 14.92 -1.08
CA PHE A 214 11.25 14.92 -1.42
C PHE A 214 10.50 13.79 -0.71
N ALA A 215 11.10 12.60 -0.62
CA ALA A 215 10.52 11.48 0.09
C ALA A 215 10.34 11.79 1.59
N LYS A 216 11.34 12.40 2.23
CA LYS A 216 11.27 12.87 3.63
C LYS A 216 10.19 13.93 3.84
N GLN A 217 10.20 14.96 3.00
CA GLN A 217 9.50 16.21 3.27
C GLN A 217 8.08 16.24 2.72
N VAL A 218 7.80 15.50 1.64
CA VAL A 218 6.51 15.53 0.93
C VAL A 218 5.88 14.15 0.90
N GLN A 219 6.61 13.13 0.42
CA GLN A 219 6.04 11.80 0.22
C GLN A 219 5.62 11.14 1.54
N ALA A 220 6.49 11.14 2.55
CA ALA A 220 6.20 10.50 3.83
C ALA A 220 4.99 11.15 4.52
N PRO A 221 4.87 12.49 4.67
CA PRO A 221 3.64 13.11 5.19
C PRO A 221 2.38 12.73 4.40
N CYS A 222 2.43 12.77 3.07
CA CYS A 222 1.29 12.35 2.23
C CYS A 222 0.91 10.88 2.48
N ASN A 223 1.89 9.98 2.50
CA ASN A 223 1.68 8.56 2.77
C ASN A 223 1.11 8.31 4.17
N ASN A 224 1.38 9.20 5.14
CA ASN A 224 0.85 9.15 6.52
C ASN A 224 -0.51 9.80 6.71
N LEU A 225 -1.18 10.20 5.61
CA LEU A 225 -2.44 10.95 5.64
C LEU A 225 -2.32 12.36 6.25
N ASP A 226 -1.09 12.88 6.30
CA ASP A 226 -0.74 14.22 6.81
C ASP A 226 -0.45 15.22 5.68
N GLY A 227 -0.66 14.84 4.41
CA GLY A 227 -0.36 15.70 3.25
C GLY A 227 -1.05 17.05 3.25
N ASN A 228 -2.24 17.16 3.87
CA ASN A 228 -2.97 18.43 4.02
C ASN A 228 -2.27 19.44 4.94
N ALA A 229 -1.30 19.01 5.77
CA ALA A 229 -0.53 19.89 6.64
C ALA A 229 0.71 20.49 5.93
N LEU A 230 1.02 20.05 4.70
CA LEU A 230 2.15 20.58 3.95
C LEU A 230 1.87 22.03 3.51
N PRO A 231 2.80 22.97 3.75
CA PRO A 231 2.64 24.33 3.26
C PRO A 231 2.81 24.38 1.74
N VAL A 232 2.31 25.45 1.10
CA VAL A 232 2.50 25.68 -0.35
C VAL A 232 3.99 25.69 -0.73
N SER A 233 4.86 26.16 0.17
CA SER A 233 6.32 26.18 -0.02
C SER A 233 6.97 24.79 -0.10
N ALA A 234 6.25 23.72 0.24
CA ALA A 234 6.75 22.35 0.09
C ALA A 234 6.74 21.87 -1.38
N PHE A 235 6.10 22.60 -2.29
CA PHE A 235 5.90 22.19 -3.68
C PHE A 235 6.67 23.07 -4.66
N VAL A 236 7.21 22.45 -5.71
CA VAL A 236 7.94 23.15 -6.77
C VAL A 236 6.94 23.73 -7.77
N PRO A 237 7.05 25.02 -8.17
CA PRO A 237 6.26 25.58 -9.25
C PRO A 237 6.35 24.74 -10.53
N GLY A 238 5.20 24.50 -11.17
CA GLY A 238 5.07 23.61 -12.32
C GLY A 238 4.90 22.13 -11.97
N GLY A 239 4.79 21.76 -10.69
CA GLY A 239 4.36 20.42 -10.28
C GLY A 239 5.35 19.30 -10.58
N ARG A 240 6.64 19.62 -10.74
CA ARG A 240 7.69 18.63 -11.00
C ARG A 240 7.95 17.77 -9.77
N VAL A 241 8.06 16.47 -9.97
CA VAL A 241 8.34 15.47 -8.93
C VAL A 241 9.64 14.73 -9.31
N PRO A 242 10.55 14.47 -8.36
CA PRO A 242 11.74 13.68 -8.64
C PRO A 242 11.40 12.26 -9.10
N CYS A 243 12.28 11.67 -9.90
CA CYS A 243 12.21 10.26 -10.26
C CYS A 243 12.48 9.37 -9.03
N GLY A 244 12.20 8.07 -9.14
CA GLY A 244 12.65 7.04 -8.19
C GLY A 244 12.02 7.08 -6.80
N THR A 245 11.00 7.93 -6.55
CA THR A 245 10.41 8.05 -5.22
C THR A 245 9.64 6.80 -4.79
N SER A 246 9.22 5.93 -5.72
CA SER A 246 8.58 4.65 -5.37
C SER A 246 9.46 3.73 -4.51
N GLN A 247 10.79 3.85 -4.61
CA GLN A 247 11.75 3.04 -3.84
C GLN A 247 11.66 3.26 -2.33
N TYR A 248 11.09 4.38 -1.88
CA TYR A 248 10.95 4.74 -0.47
C TYR A 248 9.64 4.23 0.14
N GLU A 249 8.73 3.64 -0.65
CA GLU A 249 7.41 3.26 -0.16
C GLU A 249 7.37 1.96 0.63
N LYS A 250 8.22 0.98 0.26
CA LYS A 250 8.38 -0.37 0.83
C LYS A 250 7.09 -0.90 1.50
N ARG A 251 6.02 -0.98 0.70
CA ARG A 251 4.63 -1.02 1.20
C ARG A 251 4.27 -2.29 2.00
N GLY A 252 4.93 -3.41 1.72
CA GLY A 252 4.72 -4.68 2.40
C GLY A 252 3.27 -5.17 2.34
N ILE A 253 2.61 -5.04 1.18
CA ILE A 253 1.17 -5.34 1.06
C ILE A 253 0.85 -6.80 0.72
N ALA A 254 1.85 -7.58 0.29
CA ALA A 254 1.66 -8.97 -0.07
C ALA A 254 1.21 -9.80 1.14
N ILE A 255 0.29 -10.74 0.90
CA ILE A 255 -0.06 -11.77 1.90
C ILE A 255 0.93 -12.93 1.80
N ASN A 256 1.28 -13.30 0.57
CA ASN A 256 2.28 -14.31 0.25
C ASN A 256 3.31 -13.71 -0.70
N ALA A 257 4.57 -14.08 -0.54
CA ALA A 257 5.65 -13.69 -1.43
C ALA A 257 6.44 -14.94 -1.87
N PRO A 258 7.04 -14.94 -3.07
CA PRO A 258 7.90 -16.02 -3.50
C PRO A 258 9.16 -16.05 -2.61
N ALA A 259 9.49 -17.23 -2.09
CA ALA A 259 10.82 -17.47 -1.54
C ALA A 259 11.85 -17.36 -2.67
N ALA A 260 13.00 -16.73 -2.39
CA ALA A 260 14.15 -16.80 -3.28
C ALA A 260 14.64 -18.27 -3.41
N PHE A 261 15.61 -18.53 -4.30
CA PHE A 261 16.16 -19.88 -4.45
C PHE A 261 16.55 -20.50 -3.10
N LYS A 262 16.05 -21.72 -2.85
CA LYS A 262 16.27 -22.49 -1.60
C LYS A 262 17.75 -22.69 -1.26
N ASP A 263 18.61 -22.76 -2.26
CA ASP A 263 20.03 -23.16 -2.12
C ASP A 263 21.02 -21.98 -2.23
N GLY A 264 20.58 -20.74 -2.04
CA GLY A 264 21.48 -19.58 -2.08
C GLY A 264 21.79 -19.09 -3.50
N SER A 265 23.06 -18.81 -3.80
CA SER A 265 23.55 -18.54 -5.16
C SER A 265 24.13 -19.82 -5.76
N ARG A 266 24.10 -19.93 -7.09
CA ARG A 266 24.61 -21.08 -7.84
C ARG A 266 25.55 -20.63 -8.95
N ALA A 267 26.41 -21.51 -9.46
CA ALA A 267 27.22 -21.19 -10.64
C ALA A 267 26.33 -20.71 -11.79
N ALA A 268 26.70 -19.58 -12.41
CA ALA A 268 25.95 -19.06 -13.54
C ALA A 268 26.13 -20.00 -14.74
N ILE A 269 25.05 -20.23 -15.48
CA ILE A 269 25.02 -21.09 -16.65
C ILE A 269 24.89 -20.20 -17.88
N GLY A 270 25.75 -20.38 -18.89
CA GLY A 270 25.64 -19.65 -20.16
C GLY A 270 26.94 -19.47 -20.93
N GLY A 271 28.08 -19.91 -20.39
CA GLY A 271 29.38 -19.82 -21.07
C GLY A 271 29.97 -18.41 -21.08
N GLY A 272 31.25 -18.34 -21.42
CA GLY A 272 31.96 -17.08 -21.67
C GLY A 272 32.15 -16.30 -20.37
N VAL A 273 31.77 -15.02 -20.36
CA VAL A 273 31.95 -14.17 -19.18
C VAL A 273 31.16 -14.67 -17.97
N LEU A 274 30.06 -15.40 -18.20
CA LEU A 274 29.21 -15.94 -17.13
C LEU A 274 29.87 -17.05 -16.32
N ASP A 275 30.89 -17.74 -16.87
CA ASP A 275 31.56 -18.84 -16.17
C ASP A 275 32.32 -18.35 -14.91
N ASN A 276 32.56 -17.04 -14.81
CA ASN A 276 33.20 -16.40 -13.66
C ASN A 276 32.23 -15.93 -12.58
N TYR A 277 30.91 -16.15 -12.74
CA TYR A 277 29.89 -15.58 -11.85
C TYR A 277 29.04 -16.61 -11.11
N GLN A 278 28.50 -16.15 -9.99
CA GLN A 278 27.39 -16.78 -9.29
C GLN A 278 26.09 -16.08 -9.67
N TYR A 279 25.01 -16.85 -9.80
CA TYR A 279 23.67 -16.41 -10.15
C TYR A 279 22.71 -16.65 -8.98
N ARG A 280 21.87 -15.66 -8.71
CA ARG A 280 20.77 -15.73 -7.73
C ARG A 280 19.60 -14.90 -8.23
N VAL A 281 18.38 -15.42 -8.11
CA VAL A 281 17.15 -14.62 -8.17
C VAL A 281 16.86 -14.13 -6.76
N GLN A 282 16.94 -12.82 -6.57
CA GLN A 282 16.61 -12.15 -5.32
C GLN A 282 15.26 -11.44 -5.44
N VAL A 283 14.40 -11.60 -4.44
CA VAL A 283 13.08 -10.95 -4.37
C VAL A 283 13.20 -9.73 -3.45
N SER A 284 12.58 -8.60 -3.82
CA SER A 284 12.29 -7.52 -2.87
C SER A 284 11.01 -7.86 -2.12
N PRO A 285 11.07 -8.27 -0.84
CA PRO A 285 9.87 -8.76 -0.16
C PRO A 285 8.90 -7.63 0.19
N TRP A 286 9.40 -6.42 0.40
CA TRP A 286 8.58 -5.25 0.73
C TRP A 286 7.81 -4.68 -0.46
N ASP A 287 8.31 -4.88 -1.68
CA ASP A 287 7.69 -4.34 -2.89
C ASP A 287 6.87 -5.39 -3.66
N CYS A 288 6.96 -6.66 -3.25
CA CYS A 288 6.14 -7.71 -3.79
C CYS A 288 4.65 -7.43 -3.53
N THR A 289 3.81 -7.67 -4.54
CA THR A 289 2.34 -7.60 -4.43
C THR A 289 1.70 -8.96 -4.18
N GLY A 290 2.45 -10.06 -4.34
CA GLY A 290 1.94 -11.42 -4.16
C GLY A 290 1.09 -11.95 -5.32
N CYS A 291 1.24 -11.41 -6.53
CA CYS A 291 0.46 -11.79 -7.72
C CYS A 291 0.74 -13.20 -8.27
N GLU A 292 1.76 -13.89 -7.75
CA GLU A 292 2.12 -15.27 -8.08
C GLU A 292 2.61 -15.52 -9.52
N LEU A 293 2.63 -14.50 -10.40
CA LEU A 293 2.98 -14.66 -11.82
C LEU A 293 4.37 -15.29 -12.01
N CYS A 294 5.38 -14.86 -11.24
CA CYS A 294 6.73 -15.40 -11.31
C CYS A 294 6.81 -16.88 -10.92
N VAL A 295 5.97 -17.33 -9.99
CA VAL A 295 5.87 -18.73 -9.57
C VAL A 295 5.18 -19.54 -10.66
N ARG A 296 4.06 -19.05 -11.19
CA ARG A 296 3.24 -19.75 -12.20
C ARG A 296 3.93 -19.92 -13.55
N ILE A 297 4.73 -18.93 -13.96
CA ILE A 297 5.45 -18.97 -15.24
C ILE A 297 6.81 -19.66 -15.15
N CYS A 298 7.27 -20.01 -13.94
CA CYS A 298 8.60 -20.56 -13.74
C CYS A 298 8.73 -21.91 -14.47
N PRO A 299 9.58 -22.03 -15.50
CA PRO A 299 9.71 -23.28 -16.26
C PRO A 299 10.43 -24.39 -15.49
N ALA A 300 10.95 -24.09 -14.30
CA ALA A 300 11.78 -24.98 -13.49
C ALA A 300 11.21 -25.18 -12.07
N ASP A 301 9.99 -24.71 -11.79
CA ASP A 301 9.34 -24.78 -10.47
C ASP A 301 10.23 -24.32 -9.30
N ALA A 302 11.10 -23.36 -9.57
CA ALA A 302 12.17 -22.95 -8.66
C ALA A 302 11.73 -21.95 -7.58
N LEU A 303 10.54 -21.36 -7.73
CA LEU A 303 9.97 -20.40 -6.81
C LEU A 303 8.73 -21.01 -6.15
N SER A 304 8.56 -20.78 -4.85
CA SER A 304 7.38 -21.21 -4.09
C SER A 304 6.84 -20.08 -3.24
N LEU A 305 5.53 -19.94 -3.14
CA LEU A 305 4.91 -18.96 -2.28
C LEU A 305 5.03 -19.36 -0.81
N LYS A 306 5.39 -18.38 0.02
CA LYS A 306 5.43 -18.47 1.47
C LYS A 306 4.72 -17.26 2.08
N PRO A 307 4.31 -17.32 3.35
CA PRO A 307 3.76 -16.15 4.05
C PRO A 307 4.69 -14.96 3.92
N ALA A 308 4.17 -13.80 3.50
CA ALA A 308 5.00 -12.63 3.20
C ALA A 308 5.75 -12.10 4.43
N ALA A 309 5.18 -12.24 5.63
CA ALA A 309 5.85 -11.84 6.88
C ALA A 309 7.16 -12.60 7.11
N GLU A 310 7.18 -13.92 6.87
CA GLU A 310 8.38 -14.75 6.95
C GLU A 310 9.40 -14.33 5.89
N MET A 311 8.93 -14.09 4.65
CA MET A 311 9.79 -13.68 3.54
C MET A 311 10.37 -12.29 3.73
N ILE A 312 9.64 -11.36 4.34
CA ILE A 312 10.17 -10.04 4.71
C ILE A 312 11.34 -10.20 5.68
N GLN A 313 11.16 -10.97 6.75
CA GLN A 313 12.23 -11.17 7.74
C GLN A 313 13.47 -11.85 7.14
N GLN A 314 13.26 -12.84 6.28
CA GLN A 314 14.35 -13.61 5.67
C GLN A 314 15.05 -12.86 4.53
N GLU A 315 14.29 -12.24 3.63
CA GLU A 315 14.81 -11.72 2.37
C GLU A 315 15.14 -10.22 2.42
N GLU A 316 14.72 -9.48 3.44
CA GLU A 316 15.14 -8.08 3.62
C GLU A 316 16.67 -7.91 3.66
N PRO A 317 17.44 -8.63 4.50
CA PRO A 317 18.90 -8.50 4.50
C PRO A 317 19.52 -8.94 3.16
N ASN A 318 18.98 -9.98 2.52
CA ASN A 318 19.48 -10.46 1.24
C ASN A 318 19.22 -9.45 0.11
N TRP A 319 18.03 -8.85 0.07
CA TRP A 319 17.68 -7.78 -0.85
C TRP A 319 18.60 -6.58 -0.64
N ASN A 320 18.79 -6.18 0.62
CA ASN A 320 19.66 -5.06 0.98
C ASN A 320 21.11 -5.29 0.55
N PHE A 321 21.61 -6.53 0.60
CA PHE A 321 22.92 -6.87 0.04
C PHE A 321 22.91 -6.91 -1.50
N ALA A 322 21.90 -7.51 -2.11
CA ALA A 322 21.87 -7.72 -3.56
C ALA A 322 21.88 -6.40 -4.35
N ILE A 323 21.23 -5.36 -3.85
CA ILE A 323 21.18 -4.05 -4.53
C ILE A 323 22.47 -3.23 -4.39
N THR A 324 23.44 -3.66 -3.59
CA THR A 324 24.78 -3.03 -3.55
C THR A 324 25.75 -3.65 -4.55
N LEU A 325 25.37 -4.76 -5.19
CA LEU A 325 26.21 -5.43 -6.18
C LEU A 325 26.37 -4.57 -7.44
N PRO A 326 27.55 -4.61 -8.09
CA PRO A 326 27.80 -3.83 -9.29
C PRO A 326 26.88 -4.25 -10.44
N ASP A 327 26.52 -3.28 -11.27
CA ASP A 327 25.82 -3.54 -12.53
C ASP A 327 26.76 -4.25 -13.51
N ARG A 328 26.27 -5.34 -14.12
CA ARG A 328 26.98 -6.12 -15.13
C ARG A 328 26.14 -6.35 -16.38
N GLY A 329 25.07 -5.58 -16.56
CA GLY A 329 24.17 -5.72 -17.71
C GLY A 329 24.89 -5.56 -19.05
N GLU A 330 25.92 -4.71 -19.12
CA GLU A 330 26.70 -4.47 -20.35
C GLU A 330 27.52 -5.70 -20.81
N GLU A 331 27.82 -6.64 -19.91
CA GLU A 331 28.57 -7.85 -20.22
C GLU A 331 27.72 -8.92 -20.95
N ILE A 332 26.40 -8.69 -21.09
CA ILE A 332 25.43 -9.69 -21.56
C ILE A 332 24.60 -9.12 -22.71
N ASP A 333 24.35 -9.93 -23.75
CA ASP A 333 23.53 -9.54 -24.89
C ASP A 333 22.06 -9.26 -24.48
N LYS A 334 21.73 -7.97 -24.43
CA LYS A 334 20.42 -7.43 -24.07
C LYS A 334 19.28 -7.79 -25.02
N THR A 335 19.56 -8.29 -26.23
CA THR A 335 18.52 -8.64 -27.22
C THR A 335 17.82 -9.97 -26.91
N THR A 336 18.36 -10.74 -25.98
CA THR A 336 17.79 -12.01 -25.53
C THR A 336 16.85 -11.83 -24.34
N VAL A 337 15.90 -12.76 -24.14
CA VAL A 337 15.03 -12.77 -22.94
C VAL A 337 15.87 -12.76 -21.66
N LYS A 338 16.92 -13.59 -21.59
CA LYS A 338 17.82 -13.66 -20.43
C LYS A 338 18.59 -12.36 -20.23
N GLY A 339 19.27 -11.87 -21.27
CA GLY A 339 20.12 -10.68 -21.17
C GLY A 339 19.36 -9.39 -20.90
N SER A 340 18.13 -9.27 -21.42
CA SER A 340 17.25 -8.15 -21.09
C SER A 340 16.95 -8.05 -19.59
N GLN A 341 16.85 -9.18 -18.88
CA GLN A 341 16.60 -9.19 -17.43
C GLN A 341 17.85 -8.96 -16.58
N PHE A 342 19.05 -8.93 -17.19
CA PHE A 342 20.28 -8.47 -16.54
C PHE A 342 20.48 -6.96 -16.68
N GLN A 343 19.67 -6.28 -17.50
CA GLN A 343 19.68 -4.82 -17.56
C GLN A 343 18.93 -4.24 -16.36
N LYS A 344 19.38 -3.10 -15.85
CA LYS A 344 18.68 -2.39 -14.78
C LYS A 344 17.32 -1.84 -15.25
N PRO A 345 16.20 -2.20 -14.60
CA PRO A 345 14.89 -1.65 -14.95
C PRO A 345 14.79 -0.19 -14.49
N TYR A 346 14.34 0.71 -15.37
CA TYR A 346 14.04 2.10 -14.98
C TYR A 346 12.55 2.34 -14.70
N LEU A 347 11.76 1.28 -14.52
CA LEU A 347 10.39 1.31 -13.99
C LEU A 347 10.25 0.27 -12.88
N GLU A 348 10.00 0.74 -11.66
CA GLU A 348 9.90 -0.13 -10.48
C GLU A 348 8.83 0.33 -9.48
N PHE A 349 8.21 -0.65 -8.82
CA PHE A 349 7.33 -0.45 -7.65
C PHE A 349 6.15 0.52 -7.89
N SER A 350 5.60 0.53 -9.11
CA SER A 350 4.44 1.36 -9.49
C SER A 350 3.19 1.07 -8.63
N GLY A 351 2.24 2.01 -8.65
CA GLY A 351 0.93 1.86 -8.00
C GLY A 351 -0.08 0.96 -8.73
N ALA A 352 0.37 0.15 -9.70
CA ALA A 352 -0.49 -0.71 -10.51
C ALA A 352 -1.15 -1.84 -9.70
N CYS A 353 -2.13 -2.51 -10.32
CA CYS A 353 -2.76 -3.69 -9.71
C CYS A 353 -1.75 -4.83 -9.53
N GLU A 354 -2.05 -5.73 -8.59
CA GLU A 354 -1.38 -7.04 -8.52
C GLU A 354 -1.53 -7.78 -9.86
N GLY A 355 -0.39 -8.20 -10.44
CA GLY A 355 -0.38 -8.91 -11.71
C GLY A 355 -0.79 -8.08 -12.94
N CYS A 356 -0.62 -6.76 -12.89
CA CYS A 356 -0.94 -5.88 -14.02
C CYS A 356 -0.28 -6.33 -15.33
N GLY A 357 -1.06 -6.37 -16.42
CA GLY A 357 -0.57 -6.73 -17.75
C GLY A 357 0.19 -5.61 -18.49
N GLU A 358 0.14 -4.36 -18.01
CA GLU A 358 0.78 -3.22 -18.70
C GLU A 358 2.26 -3.06 -18.31
N THR A 359 2.55 -3.10 -17.01
CA THR A 359 3.86 -2.73 -16.46
C THR A 359 5.03 -3.62 -16.92
N PRO A 360 4.87 -4.94 -17.19
CA PRO A 360 5.97 -5.74 -17.73
C PRO A 360 6.46 -5.24 -19.09
N HIS A 361 5.55 -4.74 -19.94
CA HIS A 361 5.91 -4.19 -21.25
C HIS A 361 6.68 -2.88 -21.12
N VAL A 362 6.20 -1.96 -20.28
CA VAL A 362 6.89 -0.67 -20.08
C VAL A 362 8.23 -0.87 -19.41
N LYS A 363 8.32 -1.75 -18.40
CA LYS A 363 9.61 -2.12 -17.79
C LYS A 363 10.62 -2.59 -18.84
N LEU A 364 10.20 -3.45 -19.78
CA LEU A 364 11.06 -3.93 -20.86
C LEU A 364 11.53 -2.81 -21.80
N MET A 365 10.67 -1.82 -22.10
CA MET A 365 11.05 -0.66 -22.91
C MET A 365 12.04 0.27 -22.20
N THR A 366 12.07 0.26 -20.87
CA THR A 366 12.88 1.19 -20.08
C THR A 366 14.34 0.79 -19.89
N PHE A 367 14.83 -0.33 -20.43
CA PHE A 367 16.24 -0.75 -20.27
C PHE A 367 17.26 0.10 -21.08
N GLY A 368 16.96 1.37 -21.36
CA GLY A 368 17.81 2.32 -22.09
C GLY A 368 17.82 3.72 -21.43
N ASP A 369 18.91 4.44 -21.59
CA ASP A 369 19.26 5.71 -20.93
C ASP A 369 18.64 6.97 -21.57
N ARG A 370 17.97 6.84 -22.72
CA ARG A 370 17.56 7.98 -23.59
C ARG A 370 16.08 8.00 -23.95
N LEU A 371 15.24 7.32 -23.16
CA LEU A 371 13.81 7.26 -23.41
C LEU A 371 13.12 8.56 -22.96
N VAL A 372 12.26 9.11 -23.81
CA VAL A 372 11.33 10.19 -23.45
C VAL A 372 9.92 9.67 -23.66
N ILE A 373 9.06 9.83 -22.65
CA ILE A 373 7.71 9.27 -22.60
C ILE A 373 6.69 10.41 -22.57
N ALA A 374 5.94 10.54 -23.66
CA ALA A 374 4.63 11.21 -23.67
C ALA A 374 3.57 10.16 -23.35
N ASN A 375 2.96 10.26 -22.16
CA ASN A 375 2.01 9.29 -21.66
C ASN A 375 0.59 9.86 -21.67
N ALA A 376 -0.35 9.19 -22.35
CA ALA A 376 -1.75 9.57 -22.35
C ALA A 376 -2.36 9.38 -20.95
N THR A 377 -3.40 10.14 -20.64
CA THR A 377 -4.14 9.92 -19.38
C THR A 377 -4.82 8.55 -19.40
N GLY A 378 -4.64 7.76 -18.36
CA GLY A 378 -5.20 6.41 -18.29
C GLY A 378 -4.51 5.56 -17.23
N CYS A 379 -4.67 4.24 -17.28
CA CYS A 379 -4.03 3.35 -16.31
C CYS A 379 -2.52 3.61 -16.19
N SER A 380 -1.84 3.80 -17.33
CA SER A 380 -0.41 4.09 -17.42
C SER A 380 0.00 5.41 -16.77
N SER A 381 -0.81 6.47 -16.86
CA SER A 381 -0.51 7.71 -16.14
C SER A 381 -0.81 7.59 -14.64
N ILE A 382 -1.84 6.82 -14.25
CA ILE A 382 -2.15 6.61 -12.84
C ILE A 382 -1.06 5.82 -12.13
N TRP A 383 -0.67 4.64 -12.63
CA TRP A 383 0.40 3.90 -11.96
C TRP A 383 1.79 4.49 -12.23
N GLY A 384 1.96 5.25 -13.31
CA GLY A 384 3.21 5.86 -13.74
C GLY A 384 3.50 7.26 -13.20
N GLY A 385 2.49 7.97 -12.66
CA GLY A 385 2.64 9.37 -12.27
C GLY A 385 1.66 9.89 -11.22
N SER A 386 1.17 9.03 -10.30
CA SER A 386 0.36 9.50 -9.16
C SER A 386 1.25 10.01 -8.01
N ASN A 387 1.30 11.34 -7.85
CA ASN A 387 2.00 11.99 -6.76
C ASN A 387 1.54 11.43 -5.39
N PRO A 388 2.46 11.18 -4.43
CA PRO A 388 3.89 11.47 -4.41
C PRO A 388 4.81 10.33 -4.85
N SER A 389 4.27 9.29 -5.49
CA SER A 389 5.02 8.07 -5.82
C SER A 389 5.30 7.97 -7.32
N PHE A 390 6.57 8.09 -7.68
CA PHE A 390 7.03 8.06 -9.06
C PHE A 390 7.90 6.81 -9.30
N PRO A 391 7.46 5.89 -10.19
CA PRO A 391 8.14 4.60 -10.38
C PRO A 391 9.25 4.62 -11.43
N TYR A 392 9.34 5.67 -12.25
CA TYR A 392 10.44 5.83 -13.20
C TYR A 392 11.68 6.31 -12.47
N THR A 393 12.83 5.69 -12.72
CA THR A 393 14.10 5.95 -12.00
C THR A 393 15.25 6.18 -12.98
N VAL A 394 16.46 6.43 -12.48
CA VAL A 394 17.65 6.82 -13.25
C VAL A 394 18.83 5.91 -12.93
N ASN A 395 19.82 5.83 -13.81
CA ASN A 395 21.07 5.12 -13.58
C ASN A 395 22.03 5.89 -12.65
N SER A 396 23.24 5.35 -12.43
CA SER A 396 24.26 5.99 -11.59
C SER A 396 24.80 7.31 -12.14
N LYS A 397 24.51 7.65 -13.41
CA LYS A 397 24.82 8.94 -14.04
C LYS A 397 23.65 9.94 -13.93
N GLY A 398 22.53 9.54 -13.35
CA GLY A 398 21.31 10.35 -13.30
C GLY A 398 20.48 10.32 -14.58
N GLU A 399 20.76 9.40 -15.52
CA GLU A 399 20.05 9.28 -16.79
C GLU A 399 18.92 8.23 -16.68
N GLY A 400 17.74 8.55 -17.18
CA GLY A 400 16.59 7.65 -17.16
C GLY A 400 15.42 8.21 -17.97
N PRO A 401 14.27 7.52 -17.98
CA PRO A 401 13.12 7.95 -18.76
C PRO A 401 12.61 9.33 -18.32
N ALA A 402 12.64 10.32 -19.21
CA ALA A 402 11.94 11.57 -18.99
C ALA A 402 10.44 11.36 -19.27
N TRP A 403 9.60 11.50 -18.25
CA TRP A 403 8.18 11.18 -18.35
C TRP A 403 7.31 12.44 -18.21
N ALA A 404 6.29 12.56 -19.06
CA ALA A 404 5.27 13.59 -18.93
C ALA A 404 3.89 13.08 -19.38
N ASN A 405 2.84 13.59 -18.75
CA ASN A 405 1.45 13.40 -19.13
C ASN A 405 0.84 14.78 -19.39
N SER A 406 0.35 15.01 -20.61
CA SER A 406 -0.40 16.21 -20.98
C SER A 406 -1.87 15.98 -20.65
N LEU A 407 -2.68 15.62 -21.65
CA LEU A 407 -4.09 15.32 -21.48
C LEU A 407 -4.42 13.91 -21.99
N PHE A 408 -5.70 13.58 -21.98
CA PHE A 408 -6.16 12.29 -22.48
C PHE A 408 -6.14 12.26 -24.02
N GLU A 409 -6.52 13.37 -24.62
CA GLU A 409 -6.86 13.53 -26.03
C GLU A 409 -5.70 13.97 -26.92
N ASP A 410 -4.58 14.45 -26.36
CA ASP A 410 -3.50 15.12 -27.11
C ASP A 410 -2.15 14.39 -27.06
N ASN A 411 -2.12 13.14 -26.58
CA ASN A 411 -0.85 12.48 -26.27
C ASN A 411 0.07 12.31 -27.50
N ALA A 412 -0.51 12.05 -28.67
CA ALA A 412 0.27 11.85 -29.89
C ALA A 412 0.91 13.17 -30.36
N GLU A 413 0.13 14.24 -30.32
CA GLU A 413 0.51 15.62 -30.64
C GLU A 413 1.55 16.15 -29.65
N PHE A 414 1.37 15.83 -28.36
CA PHE A 414 2.31 16.16 -27.30
C PHE A 414 3.66 15.49 -27.53
N GLY A 415 3.68 14.19 -27.80
CA GLY A 415 4.89 13.45 -28.17
C GLY A 415 5.52 13.96 -29.48
N PHE A 416 4.70 14.37 -30.45
CA PHE A 416 5.18 14.99 -31.68
C PHE A 416 5.87 16.34 -31.42
N GLY A 417 5.34 17.14 -30.51
CA GLY A 417 5.96 18.38 -30.05
C GLY A 417 7.33 18.14 -29.42
N MET A 418 7.45 17.15 -28.51
CA MET A 418 8.74 16.75 -27.93
C MET A 418 9.75 16.34 -29.01
N ARG A 419 9.30 15.57 -30.02
CA ARG A 419 10.15 15.17 -31.14
C ARG A 419 10.66 16.38 -31.93
N LYS A 420 9.79 17.34 -32.25
CA LYS A 420 10.19 18.56 -32.97
C LYS A 420 11.25 19.36 -32.20
N ALA A 421 11.01 19.59 -30.91
CA ALA A 421 11.96 20.32 -30.05
C ALA A 421 13.35 19.67 -30.05
N ARG A 422 13.42 18.34 -29.99
CA ARG A 422 14.69 17.61 -30.04
C ARG A 422 15.42 17.74 -31.37
N VAL A 423 14.69 17.72 -32.49
CA VAL A 423 15.30 17.89 -33.83
C VAL A 423 15.86 19.29 -34.02
N GLU A 424 15.14 20.32 -33.55
CA GLU A 424 15.59 21.71 -33.62
C GLU A 424 16.83 21.99 -32.75
N ASP A 425 16.92 21.35 -31.57
CA ASP A 425 18.07 21.48 -30.68
C ASP A 425 19.34 20.84 -31.27
N VAL A 426 19.23 19.65 -31.86
CA VAL A 426 20.35 18.99 -32.57
C VAL A 426 20.79 19.81 -33.80
N GLY A 427 19.84 20.41 -34.52
CA GLY A 427 20.12 21.27 -35.67
C GLY A 427 20.86 22.58 -35.31
N ARG A 428 20.74 23.06 -34.06
CA ARG A 428 21.52 24.22 -33.57
C ARG A 428 22.95 23.88 -33.17
N HIS A 429 23.19 22.66 -32.69
CA HIS A 429 24.52 22.21 -32.26
C HIS A 429 25.35 21.59 -33.40
N SER A 430 24.76 21.28 -34.56
CA SER A 430 25.48 20.80 -35.75
C SER A 430 25.95 21.92 -36.70
N ILE A 431 25.75 23.20 -36.34
CA ILE A 431 26.14 24.38 -37.14
C ILE A 431 27.07 25.31 -36.32
N ALA A 432 27.74 24.78 -35.30
CA ALA A 432 28.74 25.49 -34.50
C ALA A 432 30.14 24.87 -34.67
#